data_AF-A0A950U7U8-F1
#
_entry.id   AF-A0A950U7U8-F1
#
_cell.length_a   1.000
_cell.length_b   1.000
_cell.length_c   1.000
_cell.angle_alpha   90.00
_cell.angle_beta   90.00
_cell.angle_gamma   90.00
#
_symmetry.space_group_name_H-M   'P 1'
#
loop_
_entity.id
_entity.type
_entity.pdbx_description
1 polymer ?
#
loop_
_entity_poly.entity_id
_entity_poly.type
_entity_poly.pdbx_seq_one_letter_code
_entity_poly.pdbx_strand_id
1 'polypeptide(L)'
;EHFTTRVSRWKGDDQEPPNRLVHLLDHQYSQRGLRWDRLKGADADRAALLRAAAEDAGCEAVLALAEIKETWDTEPGRRGRGVDLTYIITSELTLNWWTGVPGGEPISLYVPDEQVCASTPSADLKPYDSEYTGYMGNYGNTMDRWYRRAAVVLWPRQHAFAARAEASPSRALTELRARLDAGDLAGARAAAESVAPFWKAPGPELLEPALRTAAGLDDRDIALVLLRPFAVEWVTPAHAGGLAALAKRYGESWYRNLLDAWFGSRNTWRYTGDVDRKGWAGALPGLTAALRDVGAAAIAGWLLAASWHWLDDDIRLWLRYPSPAARRKQLAELGKPLAGLLAAADGTALAAEIVTVLREHGDEVLACMLPMLRAAGPGPSAPLEELARDCERRLTAITGRPARADDDWSVPWSGGCGCELCGTLGEFLADRGERMLEWPLAEGRRKHVKGQVSSAKLPVKYEVWRFGSPHTLVLTKTDELFRREAKARKDATASLEWLAAQWRH
;
A
#
# COMPACT_ATOMS: atom_id res chain seq x y z
N GLU A 1 -8.12 32.06 20.32
CA GLU A 1 -7.96 30.78 21.05
C GLU A 1 -8.15 29.56 20.16
N HIS A 2 -9.22 29.46 19.35
CA HIS A 2 -9.47 28.31 18.46
C HIS A 2 -8.24 27.82 17.68
N PHE A 3 -7.53 28.71 16.98
CA PHE A 3 -6.36 28.37 16.15
C PHE A 3 -5.04 28.20 16.92
N THR A 4 -5.05 28.40 18.23
CA THR A 4 -3.84 28.40 19.08
C THR A 4 -3.89 27.32 20.17
N THR A 5 -5.08 26.82 20.47
CA THR A 5 -5.33 25.84 21.53
C THR A 5 -5.49 24.46 20.91
N ARG A 6 -4.70 23.48 21.36
CA ARG A 6 -4.88 22.09 20.95
C ARG A 6 -6.20 21.56 21.49
N VAL A 7 -7.03 21.02 20.61
CA VAL A 7 -8.25 20.31 21.00
C VAL A 7 -7.87 18.85 21.17
N SER A 8 -7.69 18.40 22.42
CA SER A 8 -7.35 17.01 22.73
C SER A 8 -8.60 16.31 23.28
N ARG A 9 -9.03 15.22 22.65
CA ARG A 9 -10.21 14.47 23.13
C ARG A 9 -9.89 13.61 24.35
N TRP A 10 -8.63 13.19 24.54
CA TRP A 10 -8.15 12.38 25.67
C TRP A 10 -6.66 12.61 25.99
N LYS A 11 -6.23 12.27 27.21
CA LYS A 11 -4.83 12.45 27.67
C LYS A 11 -3.86 11.60 26.82
N GLY A 12 -3.01 12.25 26.03
CA GLY A 12 -2.08 11.61 25.08
C GLY A 12 -2.42 11.82 23.60
N ASP A 13 -3.46 12.60 23.30
CA ASP A 13 -3.84 13.01 21.95
C ASP A 13 -2.98 14.21 21.50
N ASP A 14 -1.87 13.95 20.82
CA ASP A 14 -0.94 14.97 20.29
C ASP A 14 -1.47 15.61 18.98
N GLN A 15 -2.76 15.96 18.91
CA GLN A 15 -3.30 16.63 17.73
C GLN A 15 -2.78 18.07 17.60
N GLU A 16 -2.41 18.43 16.37
CA GLU A 16 -2.08 19.80 16.02
C GLU A 16 -3.32 20.70 16.20
N PRO A 17 -3.14 21.99 16.55
CA PRO A 17 -4.25 22.93 16.64
C PRO A 17 -5.01 23.01 15.30
N PRO A 18 -6.34 23.20 15.34
CA PRO A 18 -7.16 23.21 14.13
C PRO A 18 -6.72 24.30 13.16
N ASN A 19 -6.64 23.98 11.87
CA ASN A 19 -6.20 24.94 10.84
C ASN A 19 -7.34 25.81 10.28
N ARG A 20 -8.60 25.45 10.56
CA ARG A 20 -9.82 26.14 10.10
C ARG A 20 -10.95 26.04 11.13
N LEU A 21 -11.97 26.88 10.94
CA LEU A 21 -13.26 26.83 11.62
C LEU A 21 -14.36 26.82 10.55
N VAL A 22 -15.31 25.90 10.65
CA VAL A 22 -16.44 25.74 9.74
C VAL A 22 -17.73 26.02 10.51
N HIS A 23 -18.35 27.17 10.23
CA HIS A 23 -19.66 27.51 10.81
C HIS A 23 -20.79 27.18 9.83
N LEU A 24 -21.62 26.20 10.16
CA LEU A 24 -22.77 25.79 9.35
C LEU A 24 -23.89 26.86 9.37
N LEU A 25 -24.43 27.13 8.18
CA LEU A 25 -25.60 27.97 7.94
C LEU A 25 -26.85 27.10 7.78
N ASP A 26 -28.04 27.68 7.91
CA ASP A 26 -29.28 26.90 8.02
C ASP A 26 -29.88 26.58 6.66
N HIS A 27 -29.69 27.44 5.65
CA HIS A 27 -30.25 27.20 4.34
C HIS A 27 -29.33 26.34 3.47
N GLN A 28 -29.99 25.54 2.63
CA GLN A 28 -29.38 24.91 1.48
C GLN A 28 -29.25 25.95 0.34
N TYR A 29 -28.04 26.12 -0.18
CA TYR A 29 -27.79 26.95 -1.36
C TYR A 29 -27.30 26.09 -2.53
N SER A 30 -27.43 26.62 -3.74
CA SER A 30 -26.79 26.05 -4.93
C SER A 30 -25.45 26.75 -5.19
N GLN A 31 -24.55 26.11 -5.94
CA GLN A 31 -23.26 26.71 -6.32
C GLN A 31 -23.40 28.09 -6.97
N ARG A 32 -24.43 28.27 -7.82
CA ARG A 32 -24.72 29.56 -8.48
C ARG A 32 -25.32 30.61 -7.53
N GLY A 33 -26.02 30.14 -6.49
CA GLY A 33 -26.75 30.98 -5.54
C GLY A 33 -25.95 31.38 -4.29
N LEU A 34 -24.87 30.67 -3.97
CA LEU A 34 -24.04 30.93 -2.80
C LEU A 34 -23.11 32.13 -3.06
N ARG A 35 -23.53 33.31 -2.60
CA ARG A 35 -22.74 34.55 -2.63
C ARG A 35 -23.04 35.38 -1.40
N TRP A 36 -22.06 36.15 -0.94
CA TRP A 36 -22.17 36.99 0.26
C TRP A 36 -23.37 37.95 0.21
N ASP A 37 -23.71 38.48 -0.96
CA ASP A 37 -24.82 39.41 -1.21
C ASP A 37 -26.18 38.70 -1.44
N ARG A 38 -26.22 37.36 -1.44
CA ARG A 38 -27.41 36.56 -1.77
C ARG A 38 -27.84 35.58 -0.68
N LEU A 39 -27.21 35.65 0.49
CA LEU A 39 -27.62 34.87 1.65
C LEU A 39 -29.00 35.34 2.15
N LYS A 40 -29.77 34.42 2.73
CA LYS A 40 -31.17 34.64 3.10
C LYS A 40 -31.37 34.63 4.61
N GLY A 41 -32.17 35.57 5.10
CA GLY A 41 -32.60 35.63 6.50
C GLY A 41 -31.42 35.60 7.47
N ALA A 42 -31.55 34.78 8.52
CA ALA A 42 -30.53 34.66 9.58
C ALA A 42 -29.13 34.25 9.08
N ASP A 43 -29.03 33.58 7.91
CA ASP A 43 -27.72 33.24 7.35
C ASP A 43 -26.96 34.48 6.90
N ALA A 44 -27.65 35.49 6.37
CA ALA A 44 -27.02 36.74 5.93
C ALA A 44 -26.41 37.49 7.12
N ASP A 45 -27.18 37.62 8.21
CA ASP A 45 -26.75 38.32 9.43
C ASP A 45 -25.56 37.60 10.08
N ARG A 46 -25.65 36.27 10.22
CA ARG A 46 -24.56 35.45 10.80
C ARG A 46 -23.30 35.49 9.94
N ALA A 47 -23.44 35.35 8.62
CA ALA A 47 -22.29 35.37 7.72
C ALA A 47 -21.61 36.75 7.68
N ALA A 48 -22.38 37.84 7.72
CA ALA A 48 -21.84 39.19 7.81
C ALA A 48 -21.06 39.40 9.11
N LEU A 49 -21.61 38.96 10.25
CA LEU A 49 -20.94 39.04 11.55
C LEU A 49 -19.64 38.22 11.59
N LEU A 50 -19.70 36.97 11.13
CA LEU A 50 -18.52 36.09 11.09
C LEU A 50 -17.43 36.64 10.16
N ARG A 51 -17.81 37.25 9.03
CA ARG A 51 -16.87 37.87 8.12
C ARG A 51 -16.17 39.08 8.74
N ALA A 52 -16.92 39.96 9.40
CA ALA A 52 -16.36 41.11 10.11
C ALA A 52 -15.41 40.65 11.23
N ALA A 53 -15.83 39.67 12.03
CA ALA A 53 -14.99 39.07 13.07
C ALA A 53 -13.72 38.41 12.52
N ALA A 54 -13.80 37.78 11.34
CA ALA A 54 -12.62 37.26 10.67
C ALA A 54 -11.64 38.36 10.26
N GLU A 55 -12.14 39.45 9.69
CA GLU A 55 -11.30 40.59 9.28
C GLU A 55 -10.56 41.19 10.48
N ASP A 56 -11.24 41.39 11.60
CA ASP A 56 -10.67 41.87 12.86
C ASP A 56 -9.63 40.90 13.46
N ALA A 57 -9.86 39.59 13.33
CA ALA A 57 -8.97 38.54 13.82
C ALA A 57 -7.77 38.24 12.89
N GLY A 58 -7.64 38.95 11.76
CA GLY A 58 -6.60 38.67 10.77
C GLY A 58 -6.81 37.34 10.02
N CYS A 59 -8.06 36.88 9.98
CA CYS A 59 -8.49 35.69 9.28
C CYS A 59 -9.02 36.03 7.88
N GLU A 60 -9.11 35.00 7.05
CA GLU A 60 -9.85 35.01 5.81
C GLU A 60 -11.13 34.18 5.98
N ALA A 61 -12.20 34.60 5.29
CA ALA A 61 -13.49 33.94 5.29
C ALA A 61 -13.93 33.59 3.87
N VAL A 62 -14.40 32.36 3.66
CA VAL A 62 -15.02 31.92 2.41
C VAL A 62 -16.37 31.27 2.67
N LEU A 63 -17.25 31.23 1.67
CA LEU A 63 -18.49 30.47 1.74
C LEU A 63 -18.26 29.07 1.14
N ALA A 64 -18.83 28.04 1.74
CA ALA A 64 -18.75 26.67 1.28
C ALA A 64 -20.12 25.99 1.26
N LEU A 65 -20.25 24.92 0.48
CA LEU A 65 -21.35 23.97 0.53
C LEU A 65 -20.88 22.72 1.28
N ALA A 66 -21.69 22.28 2.24
CA ALA A 66 -21.44 21.15 3.11
C ALA A 66 -22.49 20.06 2.87
N GLU A 67 -22.02 18.82 2.79
CA GLU A 67 -22.83 17.62 2.88
C GLU A 67 -22.54 16.96 4.23
N ILE A 68 -23.59 16.56 4.94
CA ILE A 68 -23.49 15.99 6.27
C ILE A 68 -24.24 14.66 6.25
N LYS A 69 -23.57 13.60 6.69
CA LYS A 69 -24.19 12.30 6.95
C LYS A 69 -24.15 12.07 8.47
N GLU A 70 -25.31 11.88 9.07
CA GLU A 70 -25.42 11.49 10.48
C GLU A 70 -26.03 10.10 10.59
N THR A 71 -25.37 9.22 11.32
CA THR A 71 -25.92 7.91 11.71
C THR A 71 -26.40 7.99 13.14
N TRP A 72 -27.69 7.72 13.32
CA TRP A 72 -28.37 7.78 14.61
C TRP A 72 -28.68 6.38 15.13
N ASP A 73 -28.54 6.21 16.44
CA ASP A 73 -29.15 5.10 17.14
C ASP A 73 -30.66 5.31 17.21
N THR A 74 -31.39 4.19 17.21
CA THR A 74 -32.85 4.25 17.12
C THR A 74 -33.56 3.28 18.04
N GLU A 75 -34.65 3.76 18.61
CA GLU A 75 -35.57 2.97 19.44
C GLU A 75 -36.96 2.90 18.81
N PRO A 76 -37.74 1.85 19.10
CA PRO A 76 -39.14 1.78 18.69
C PRO A 76 -39.93 2.96 19.25
N GLY A 77 -40.64 3.68 18.37
CA GLY A 77 -41.39 4.87 18.78
C GLY A 77 -42.43 4.57 19.87
N ARG A 78 -42.65 5.52 20.80
CA ARG A 78 -43.65 5.32 21.87
C ARG A 78 -45.02 5.00 21.25
N ARG A 79 -45.59 3.84 21.63
CA ARG A 79 -46.84 3.22 21.10
C ARG A 79 -46.72 2.48 19.76
N GLY A 80 -45.51 2.09 19.32
CA GLY A 80 -45.30 1.19 18.19
C GLY A 80 -45.52 1.83 16.82
N ARG A 81 -45.49 3.17 16.73
CA ARG A 81 -45.51 3.89 15.44
C ARG A 81 -44.20 4.62 15.23
N GLY A 82 -43.51 4.26 14.16
CA GLY A 82 -42.28 4.92 13.74
C GLY A 82 -41.07 4.54 14.59
N VAL A 83 -40.03 5.33 14.43
CA VAL A 83 -38.70 5.12 14.99
C VAL A 83 -38.28 6.43 15.66
N ASP A 84 -37.93 6.37 16.94
CA ASP A 84 -37.44 7.52 17.70
C ASP A 84 -35.90 7.53 17.62
N LEU A 85 -35.31 8.70 17.33
CA LEU A 85 -33.86 8.88 17.33
C LEU A 85 -33.37 9.19 18.74
N THR A 86 -32.31 8.51 19.18
CA THR A 86 -31.79 8.64 20.55
C THR A 86 -30.55 9.53 20.58
N TYR A 87 -29.42 9.06 20.05
CA TYR A 87 -28.15 9.78 20.00
C TYR A 87 -27.44 9.54 18.66
N ILE A 88 -26.55 10.47 18.32
CA ILE A 88 -25.70 10.37 17.13
C ILE A 88 -24.59 9.37 17.43
N ILE A 89 -24.46 8.34 16.58
CA ILE A 89 -23.35 7.39 16.60
C ILE A 89 -22.15 8.00 15.87
N THR A 90 -22.38 8.52 14.66
CA THR A 90 -21.37 9.20 13.84
C THR A 90 -21.97 10.42 13.15
N SER A 91 -21.16 11.48 13.01
CA SER A 91 -21.44 12.63 12.16
C SER A 91 -20.24 12.81 11.23
N GLU A 92 -20.50 12.86 9.93
CA GLU A 92 -19.47 13.05 8.91
C GLU A 92 -19.83 14.28 8.09
N LEU A 93 -18.95 15.30 8.12
CA LEU A 93 -19.10 16.51 7.33
C LEU A 93 -18.07 16.54 6.21
N THR A 94 -18.56 16.75 4.98
CA THR A 94 -17.71 16.97 3.80
C THR A 94 -18.06 18.29 3.13
N LEU A 95 -17.07 19.16 2.93
CA LEU A 95 -17.21 20.32 2.07
C LEU A 95 -16.98 19.91 0.62
N ASN A 96 -17.93 20.24 -0.25
CA ASN A 96 -17.91 19.81 -1.66
C ASN A 96 -17.70 20.96 -2.66
N TRP A 97 -17.80 22.21 -2.20
CA TRP A 97 -17.59 23.41 -3.03
C TRP A 97 -17.34 24.64 -2.14
N TRP A 98 -16.54 25.61 -2.58
CA TRP A 98 -16.39 26.89 -1.88
C TRP A 98 -16.03 28.09 -2.78
N THR A 99 -16.13 29.31 -2.24
CA THR A 99 -15.90 30.58 -2.96
C THR A 99 -14.46 31.09 -2.91
N GLY A 100 -13.48 30.28 -2.52
CA GLY A 100 -12.10 30.71 -2.21
C GLY A 100 -11.29 31.36 -3.34
N VAL A 101 -11.85 31.42 -4.55
CA VAL A 101 -11.28 32.08 -5.74
C VAL A 101 -12.40 32.74 -6.56
N PRO A 102 -12.09 33.70 -7.45
CA PRO A 102 -13.08 34.23 -8.40
C PRO A 102 -13.73 33.09 -9.20
N GLY A 103 -15.04 32.89 -9.01
CA GLY A 103 -15.82 31.82 -9.67
C GLY A 103 -16.12 30.59 -8.82
N GLY A 104 -15.45 30.44 -7.67
CA GLY A 104 -15.56 29.28 -6.78
C GLY A 104 -15.03 27.98 -7.37
N GLU A 105 -14.90 26.95 -6.53
CA GLU A 105 -14.31 25.67 -6.94
C GLU A 105 -14.92 24.46 -6.23
N PRO A 106 -15.06 23.32 -6.94
CA PRO A 106 -15.40 22.06 -6.32
C PRO A 106 -14.21 21.53 -5.52
N ILE A 107 -14.50 20.98 -4.35
CA ILE A 107 -13.53 20.38 -3.43
C ILE A 107 -14.09 19.07 -2.87
N SER A 108 -13.27 18.31 -2.16
CA SER A 108 -13.73 17.17 -1.37
C SER A 108 -12.94 17.13 -0.07
N LEU A 109 -13.41 17.87 0.92
CA LEU A 109 -12.71 18.03 2.19
C LEU A 109 -13.55 17.49 3.34
N TYR A 110 -13.08 16.40 3.96
CA TYR A 110 -13.62 15.97 5.25
C TYR A 110 -13.23 16.98 6.33
N VAL A 111 -14.18 17.34 7.18
CA VAL A 111 -13.95 18.28 8.29
C VAL A 111 -14.23 17.55 9.60
N PRO A 112 -13.23 17.43 10.48
CA PRO A 112 -13.42 16.86 11.81
C PRO A 112 -14.39 17.69 12.67
N ASP A 113 -15.14 17.01 13.54
CA ASP A 113 -16.17 17.63 14.40
C ASP A 113 -15.63 18.80 15.24
N GLU A 114 -14.39 18.72 15.72
CA GLU A 114 -13.75 19.79 16.50
C GLU A 114 -13.55 21.11 15.73
N GLN A 115 -13.66 21.08 14.40
CA GLN A 115 -13.58 22.25 13.54
C GLN A 115 -14.95 22.77 13.11
N VAL A 116 -16.04 22.09 13.50
CA VAL A 116 -17.41 22.40 13.07
C VAL A 116 -18.17 23.08 14.19
N CYS A 117 -18.88 24.15 13.86
CA CYS A 117 -19.82 24.83 14.75
C CYS A 117 -21.13 25.12 14.02
N ALA A 118 -22.24 25.10 14.72
CA ALA A 118 -23.54 25.47 14.16
C ALA A 118 -24.41 26.13 15.23
N SER A 119 -25.12 27.19 14.85
CA SER A 119 -26.14 27.79 15.73
C SER A 119 -27.41 26.94 15.81
N THR A 120 -27.69 26.17 14.75
CA THR A 120 -28.85 25.28 14.63
C THR A 120 -28.35 23.85 14.43
N PRO A 121 -28.67 22.91 15.35
CA PRO A 121 -28.38 21.49 15.18
C PRO A 121 -28.96 20.95 13.87
N SER A 122 -28.24 20.05 13.18
CA SER A 122 -28.73 19.44 11.93
C SER A 122 -30.03 18.64 12.15
N ALA A 123 -30.22 18.07 13.34
CA ALA A 123 -31.44 17.37 13.73
C ALA A 123 -32.72 18.22 13.64
N ASP A 124 -32.60 19.55 13.79
CA ASP A 124 -33.72 20.50 13.72
C ASP A 124 -34.02 20.93 12.27
N LEU A 125 -33.18 20.51 11.31
CA LEU A 125 -33.36 20.76 9.89
C LEU A 125 -34.00 19.53 9.22
N LYS A 126 -34.64 19.78 8.07
CA LYS A 126 -35.21 18.69 7.28
C LYS A 126 -34.10 17.99 6.47
N PRO A 127 -33.84 16.68 6.67
CA PRO A 127 -32.90 15.96 5.83
C PRO A 127 -33.44 15.88 4.40
N TYR A 128 -32.55 15.86 3.40
CA TYR A 128 -32.97 15.65 2.02
C TYR A 128 -33.15 14.16 1.71
N ASP A 129 -32.50 13.29 2.48
CA ASP A 129 -32.62 11.83 2.38
C ASP A 129 -32.47 11.17 3.75
N SER A 130 -33.04 9.98 3.90
CA SER A 130 -32.96 9.20 5.14
C SER A 130 -33.17 7.71 4.88
N GLU A 131 -32.34 6.87 5.49
CA GLU A 131 -32.35 5.42 5.31
C GLU A 131 -32.38 4.72 6.68
N TYR A 132 -33.34 3.81 6.85
CA TYR A 132 -33.47 3.04 8.07
C TYR A 132 -32.91 1.63 7.88
N THR A 133 -31.98 1.26 8.75
CA THR A 133 -31.42 -0.10 8.82
C THR A 133 -31.93 -0.78 10.08
N GLY A 134 -32.80 -1.78 9.89
CA GLY A 134 -33.29 -2.62 10.97
C GLY A 134 -32.25 -3.63 11.46
N TYR A 135 -32.60 -4.35 12.52
CA TYR A 135 -31.75 -5.31 13.23
C TYR A 135 -31.10 -6.36 12.30
N MET A 136 -29.76 -6.33 12.22
CA MET A 136 -28.93 -7.25 11.41
C MET A 136 -28.08 -8.18 12.31
N GLY A 137 -28.69 -8.74 13.36
CA GLY A 137 -28.00 -9.61 14.31
C GLY A 137 -27.27 -8.82 15.40
N ASN A 138 -25.95 -8.69 15.36
CA ASN A 138 -25.19 -8.09 16.47
C ASN A 138 -25.22 -6.54 16.48
N TYR A 139 -25.87 -5.93 15.49
CA TYR A 139 -25.96 -4.48 15.30
C TYR A 139 -27.36 -3.98 15.66
N GLY A 140 -27.42 -2.88 16.41
CA GLY A 140 -28.65 -2.17 16.74
C GLY A 140 -29.29 -1.53 15.51
N ASN A 141 -30.55 -1.11 15.65
CA ASN A 141 -31.26 -0.39 14.58
C ASN A 141 -30.66 1.00 14.40
N THR A 142 -30.40 1.41 13.16
CA THR A 142 -29.82 2.73 12.86
C THR A 142 -30.64 3.50 11.84
N MET A 143 -30.56 4.83 11.90
CA MET A 143 -31.10 5.73 10.90
C MET A 143 -29.99 6.62 10.38
N ASP A 144 -29.69 6.51 9.08
CA ASP A 144 -28.84 7.44 8.38
C ASP A 144 -29.69 8.63 7.89
N ARG A 145 -29.21 9.85 8.12
CA ARG A 145 -29.81 11.08 7.62
C ARG A 145 -28.77 11.91 6.87
N TRP A 146 -29.17 12.43 5.72
CA TRP A 146 -28.31 13.29 4.91
C TRP A 146 -28.85 14.72 4.82
N TYR A 147 -27.96 15.68 5.00
CA TYR A 147 -28.25 17.11 5.00
C TYR A 147 -27.35 17.85 4.02
N ARG A 148 -27.87 18.94 3.44
CA ARG A 148 -27.09 19.90 2.65
C ARG A 148 -27.24 21.28 3.25
N ARG A 149 -26.11 21.89 3.60
CA ARG A 149 -26.05 23.21 4.23
C ARG A 149 -25.01 24.07 3.53
N ALA A 150 -25.13 25.40 3.60
CA ALA A 150 -23.97 26.24 3.38
C ALA A 150 -23.15 26.37 4.67
N ALA A 151 -21.92 26.84 4.56
CA ALA A 151 -21.04 27.12 5.67
C ALA A 151 -20.20 28.37 5.41
N VAL A 152 -19.79 29.04 6.49
CA VAL A 152 -18.70 30.02 6.48
C VAL A 152 -17.45 29.30 6.98
N VAL A 153 -16.40 29.27 6.16
CA VAL A 153 -15.12 28.67 6.52
C VAL A 153 -14.11 29.78 6.78
N LEU A 154 -13.41 29.68 7.91
CA LEU A 154 -12.54 30.73 8.44
C LEU A 154 -11.16 30.12 8.75
N TRP A 155 -10.09 30.83 8.44
CA TRP A 155 -8.72 30.45 8.81
C TRP A 155 -7.83 31.69 8.98
N PRO A 156 -6.77 31.65 9.81
CA PRO A 156 -5.77 32.71 9.88
C PRO A 156 -5.15 32.95 8.49
N ARG A 157 -4.90 34.21 8.10
CA ARG A 157 -4.32 34.52 6.77
C ARG A 157 -3.00 33.79 6.50
N GLN A 158 -2.19 33.58 7.53
CA GLN A 158 -0.94 32.81 7.48
C GLN A 158 -1.16 31.32 7.13
N HIS A 159 -2.35 30.76 7.38
CA HIS A 159 -2.70 29.36 7.07
C HIS A 159 -3.52 29.23 5.79
N ALA A 160 -3.80 30.33 5.07
CA ALA A 160 -4.69 30.31 3.91
C ALA A 160 -4.26 29.33 2.82
N PHE A 161 -2.95 29.25 2.54
CA PHE A 161 -2.41 28.29 1.59
C PHE A 161 -2.66 26.85 2.06
N ALA A 162 -2.31 26.54 3.31
CA ALA A 162 -2.44 25.21 3.88
C ALA A 162 -3.91 24.74 3.89
N ALA A 163 -4.81 25.64 4.35
CA ALA A 163 -6.24 25.37 4.42
C ALA A 163 -6.84 25.04 3.04
N ARG A 164 -6.43 25.78 2.00
CA ARG A 164 -6.84 25.54 0.60
C ARG A 164 -6.20 24.30 -0.01
N ALA A 165 -4.93 24.07 0.28
CA ALA A 165 -4.19 22.94 -0.25
C ALA A 165 -4.73 21.60 0.22
N GLU A 166 -5.23 21.52 1.46
CA GLU A 166 -5.89 20.31 1.96
C GLU A 166 -7.19 20.00 1.18
N ALA A 167 -7.94 21.04 0.79
CA ALA A 167 -9.17 20.89 0.03
C ALA A 167 -8.93 20.63 -1.48
N SER A 168 -7.81 21.15 -2.01
CA SER A 168 -7.42 21.01 -3.41
C SER A 168 -5.91 20.88 -3.59
N PRO A 169 -5.35 19.65 -3.42
CA PRO A 169 -3.92 19.36 -3.61
C PRO A 169 -3.36 19.79 -4.97
N SER A 170 -4.11 19.60 -6.06
CA SER A 170 -3.69 19.95 -7.42
C SER A 170 -3.50 21.45 -7.61
N ARG A 171 -4.38 22.26 -7.02
CA ARG A 171 -4.26 23.71 -7.04
C ARG A 171 -3.15 24.21 -6.14
N ALA A 172 -2.92 23.57 -4.99
CA ALA A 172 -1.76 23.87 -4.15
C ALA A 172 -0.46 23.82 -4.95
N LEU A 173 -0.25 22.73 -5.71
CA LEU A 173 0.92 22.57 -6.57
C LEU A 173 0.95 23.61 -7.70
N THR A 174 -0.21 23.96 -8.27
CA THR A 174 -0.32 25.01 -9.29
C THR A 174 0.07 26.38 -8.75
N GLU A 175 -0.39 26.74 -7.55
CA GLU A 175 -0.05 28.01 -6.89
C GLU A 175 1.41 28.05 -6.47
N LEU A 176 1.96 26.96 -5.91
CA LEU A 176 3.40 26.84 -5.66
C LEU A 176 4.19 27.07 -6.94
N ARG A 177 3.74 26.49 -8.05
CA ARG A 177 4.40 26.68 -9.33
C ARG A 177 4.33 28.13 -9.82
N ALA A 178 3.18 28.79 -9.68
CA ALA A 178 3.03 30.20 -10.03
C ALA A 178 3.96 31.10 -9.20
N ARG A 179 4.14 30.81 -7.90
CA ARG A 179 5.10 31.53 -7.03
C ARG A 179 6.54 31.32 -7.49
N LEU A 180 6.90 30.07 -7.84
CA LEU A 180 8.22 29.74 -8.38
C LEU A 180 8.49 30.46 -9.71
N ASP A 181 7.52 30.46 -10.63
CA ASP A 181 7.64 31.13 -11.93
C ASP A 181 7.70 32.66 -11.77
N ALA A 182 7.11 33.23 -10.70
CA ALA A 182 7.22 34.63 -10.32
C ALA A 182 8.53 34.98 -9.57
N GLY A 183 9.39 33.99 -9.27
CA GLY A 183 10.64 34.18 -8.54
C GLY A 183 10.51 34.27 -7.02
N ASP A 184 9.32 34.04 -6.45
CA ASP A 184 9.07 34.03 -5.01
C ASP A 184 9.45 32.67 -4.39
N LEU A 185 10.75 32.39 -4.32
CA LEU A 185 11.28 31.15 -3.73
C LEU A 185 10.97 31.03 -2.23
N ALA A 186 11.08 32.12 -1.48
CA ALA A 186 10.85 32.12 -0.04
C ALA A 186 9.37 31.83 0.28
N GLY A 187 8.45 32.47 -0.42
CA GLY A 187 7.01 32.23 -0.26
C GLY A 187 6.59 30.85 -0.76
N ALA A 188 7.22 30.30 -1.81
CA ALA A 188 6.98 28.94 -2.26
C ALA A 188 7.44 27.89 -1.22
N ARG A 189 8.62 28.08 -0.61
CA ARG A 189 9.13 27.19 0.45
C ARG A 189 8.24 27.19 1.68
N ALA A 190 7.92 28.36 2.21
CA ALA A 190 7.03 28.49 3.37
C ALA A 190 5.65 27.87 3.11
N ALA A 191 5.11 28.06 1.91
CA ALA A 191 3.85 27.43 1.49
C ALA A 191 3.97 25.90 1.43
N ALA A 192 5.05 25.36 0.85
CA ALA A 192 5.28 23.93 0.76
C ALA A 192 5.55 23.27 2.14
N GLU A 193 6.18 23.96 3.09
CA GLU A 193 6.29 23.46 4.47
C GLU A 193 4.93 23.35 5.15
N SER A 194 4.04 24.33 4.90
CA SER A 194 2.73 24.36 5.54
C SER A 194 1.79 23.22 5.13
N VAL A 195 2.08 22.50 4.02
CA VAL A 195 1.29 21.35 3.60
C VAL A 195 1.69 20.03 4.26
N ALA A 196 2.88 19.96 4.85
CA ALA A 196 3.43 18.73 5.43
C ALA A 196 2.48 17.99 6.40
N PRO A 197 1.70 18.67 7.27
CA PRO A 197 0.85 17.98 8.25
C PRO A 197 -0.29 17.15 7.65
N PHE A 198 -0.78 17.50 6.46
CA PHE A 198 -1.91 16.82 5.80
C PHE A 198 -1.54 16.19 4.45
N TRP A 199 -0.34 16.43 3.94
CA TRP A 199 0.19 15.79 2.73
C TRP A 199 0.60 14.32 2.99
N LYS A 200 -0.36 13.46 3.37
CA LYS A 200 -0.08 12.07 3.80
C LYS A 200 -0.30 11.02 2.72
N ALA A 201 -1.23 11.26 1.81
CA ALA A 201 -1.65 10.28 0.79
C ALA A 201 -2.12 10.99 -0.49
N PRO A 202 -1.24 11.72 -1.20
CA PRO A 202 -1.59 12.35 -2.47
C PRO A 202 -1.94 11.29 -3.52
N GLY A 203 -2.88 11.61 -4.42
CA GLY A 203 -3.22 10.75 -5.55
C GLY A 203 -2.10 10.69 -6.60
N PRO A 204 -2.03 9.61 -7.40
CA PRO A 204 -1.00 9.42 -8.43
C PRO A 204 -0.98 10.52 -9.49
N GLU A 205 -2.12 11.15 -9.78
CA GLU A 205 -2.26 12.26 -10.72
C GLU A 205 -1.45 13.51 -10.31
N LEU A 206 -1.07 13.60 -9.04
CA LEU A 206 -0.31 14.73 -8.49
C LEU A 206 1.20 14.52 -8.59
N LEU A 207 1.67 13.34 -9.01
CA LEU A 207 3.10 13.01 -8.99
C LEU A 207 3.90 13.93 -9.93
N GLU A 208 3.52 14.06 -11.20
CA GLU A 208 4.25 14.92 -12.16
C GLU A 208 4.26 16.40 -11.72
N PRO A 209 3.13 17.02 -11.32
CA PRO A 209 3.14 18.36 -10.75
C PRO A 209 4.02 18.49 -9.49
N ALA A 210 4.02 17.48 -8.62
CA ALA A 210 4.84 17.47 -7.41
C ALA A 210 6.34 17.38 -7.73
N LEU A 211 6.75 16.54 -8.68
CA LEU A 211 8.14 16.43 -9.15
C LEU A 211 8.65 17.78 -9.68
N ARG A 212 7.86 18.45 -10.53
CA ARG A 212 8.23 19.76 -11.08
C ARG A 212 8.29 20.86 -10.03
N THR A 213 7.40 20.81 -9.04
CA THR A 213 7.37 21.77 -7.93
C THR A 213 8.59 21.56 -7.04
N ALA A 214 8.84 20.32 -6.61
CA ALA A 214 9.99 19.93 -5.80
C ALA A 214 11.33 20.30 -6.45
N ALA A 215 11.47 20.16 -7.77
CA ALA A 215 12.68 20.58 -8.49
C ALA A 215 12.91 22.11 -8.46
N GLY A 216 11.83 22.90 -8.40
CA GLY A 216 11.90 24.36 -8.36
C GLY A 216 12.13 24.96 -6.97
N LEU A 217 11.78 24.24 -5.90
CA LEU A 217 11.91 24.74 -4.51
C LEU A 217 13.35 25.00 -4.08
N ASP A 218 14.34 24.30 -4.67
CA ASP A 218 15.75 24.41 -4.28
C ASP A 218 15.99 24.24 -2.78
N ASP A 219 15.28 23.28 -2.19
CA ASP A 219 15.40 22.92 -0.79
C ASP A 219 15.24 21.40 -0.67
N ARG A 220 16.27 20.75 -0.15
CA ARG A 220 16.35 19.28 -0.11
C ARG A 220 15.29 18.69 0.81
N ASP A 221 15.04 19.33 1.94
CA ASP A 221 14.17 18.78 2.97
C ASP A 221 12.71 18.99 2.59
N ILE A 222 12.35 20.18 2.12
CA ILE A 222 10.99 20.49 1.67
C ILE A 222 10.63 19.66 0.42
N ALA A 223 11.55 19.51 -0.53
CA ALA A 223 11.34 18.67 -1.70
C ALA A 223 11.10 17.20 -1.32
N LEU A 224 11.81 16.69 -0.31
CA LEU A 224 11.63 15.33 0.17
C LEU A 224 10.29 15.16 0.88
N VAL A 225 9.87 16.12 1.71
CA VAL A 225 8.55 16.13 2.37
C VAL A 225 7.43 16.07 1.33
N LEU A 226 7.54 16.82 0.23
CA LEU A 226 6.53 16.83 -0.82
C LEU A 226 6.43 15.50 -1.58
N LEU A 227 7.55 14.79 -1.75
CA LEU A 227 7.62 13.61 -2.62
C LEU A 227 7.54 12.27 -1.87
N ARG A 228 7.95 12.23 -0.61
CA ARG A 228 7.96 11.01 0.22
C ARG A 228 6.60 10.27 0.30
N PRO A 229 5.45 10.93 0.31
CA PRO A 229 4.15 10.25 0.41
C PRO A 229 3.69 9.53 -0.86
N PHE A 230 4.38 9.72 -2.00
CA PHE A 230 4.09 9.00 -3.23
C PHE A 230 4.68 7.57 -3.20
N ALA A 231 4.19 6.73 -4.11
CA ALA A 231 4.60 5.35 -4.28
C ALA A 231 5.41 5.16 -5.57
N VAL A 232 6.41 4.27 -5.55
CA VAL A 232 7.22 3.95 -6.74
C VAL A 232 6.36 3.37 -7.86
N GLU A 233 5.29 2.66 -7.49
CA GLU A 233 4.34 2.00 -8.39
C GLU A 233 3.60 2.98 -9.30
N TRP A 234 3.55 4.26 -8.94
CA TRP A 234 2.93 5.32 -9.74
C TRP A 234 3.90 5.96 -10.74
N VAL A 235 5.18 5.63 -10.66
CA VAL A 235 6.20 6.15 -11.56
C VAL A 235 6.08 5.45 -12.92
N THR A 236 5.94 6.27 -13.96
CA THR A 236 5.78 5.85 -15.36
C THR A 236 6.75 6.62 -16.26
N PRO A 237 6.95 6.21 -17.53
CA PRO A 237 7.81 6.94 -18.47
C PRO A 237 7.50 8.43 -18.60
N ALA A 238 6.24 8.85 -18.39
CA ALA A 238 5.84 10.26 -18.44
C ALA A 238 6.54 11.13 -17.39
N HIS A 239 7.00 10.54 -16.29
CA HIS A 239 7.64 11.23 -15.18
C HIS A 239 9.16 11.41 -15.35
N ALA A 240 9.75 10.86 -16.41
CA ALA A 240 11.21 10.85 -16.61
C ALA A 240 11.80 12.28 -16.58
N GLY A 241 11.13 13.26 -17.17
CA GLY A 241 11.57 14.66 -17.16
C GLY A 241 11.59 15.28 -15.76
N GLY A 242 10.56 15.03 -14.95
CA GLY A 242 10.49 15.49 -13.55
C GLY A 242 11.58 14.86 -12.68
N LEU A 243 11.80 13.55 -12.83
CA LEU A 243 12.86 12.83 -12.11
C LEU A 243 14.27 13.33 -12.50
N ALA A 244 14.51 13.56 -13.79
CA ALA A 244 15.76 14.13 -14.29
C ALA A 244 16.05 15.51 -13.70
N ALA A 245 15.03 16.37 -13.60
CA ALA A 245 15.16 17.70 -12.99
C ALA A 245 15.58 17.63 -11.52
N LEU A 246 15.02 16.69 -10.74
CA LEU A 246 15.37 16.51 -9.33
C LEU A 246 16.81 16.03 -9.13
N ALA A 247 17.27 15.04 -9.89
CA ALA A 247 18.63 14.53 -9.74
C ALA A 247 19.67 15.60 -10.08
N LYS A 248 19.42 16.41 -11.11
CA LYS A 248 20.26 17.57 -11.44
C LYS A 248 20.33 18.58 -10.29
N ARG A 249 19.25 18.71 -9.51
CA ARG A 249 19.15 19.69 -8.43
C ARG A 249 19.76 19.20 -7.11
N TYR A 250 19.50 17.95 -6.73
CA TYR A 250 19.77 17.45 -5.37
C TYR A 250 20.81 16.32 -5.30
N GLY A 251 21.20 15.74 -6.44
CA GLY A 251 22.24 14.72 -6.53
C GLY A 251 21.83 13.33 -6.02
N GLU A 252 22.81 12.42 -6.04
CA GLU A 252 22.61 10.99 -5.79
C GLU A 252 22.10 10.65 -4.40
N SER A 253 22.73 11.17 -3.34
CA SER A 253 22.40 10.80 -1.96
C SER A 253 20.97 11.16 -1.59
N TRP A 254 20.48 12.29 -2.09
CA TRP A 254 19.09 12.70 -1.90
C TRP A 254 18.13 11.78 -2.66
N TYR A 255 18.45 11.43 -3.91
CA TYR A 255 17.59 10.58 -4.74
C TYR A 255 17.48 9.16 -4.18
N ARG A 256 18.59 8.59 -3.68
CA ARG A 256 18.57 7.28 -2.99
C ARG A 256 17.66 7.30 -1.76
N ASN A 257 17.72 8.36 -0.95
CA ASN A 257 16.81 8.52 0.20
C ASN A 257 15.33 8.59 -0.24
N LEU A 258 15.04 9.27 -1.36
CA LEU A 258 13.69 9.28 -1.93
C LEU A 258 13.25 7.87 -2.36
N LEU A 259 14.10 7.13 -3.07
CA LEU A 259 13.82 5.75 -3.46
C LEU A 259 13.62 4.85 -2.24
N ASP A 260 14.45 4.97 -1.21
CA ASP A 260 14.27 4.21 0.04
C ASP A 260 12.91 4.52 0.69
N ALA A 261 12.43 5.77 0.60
CA ALA A 261 11.09 6.14 1.04
C ALA A 261 9.98 5.52 0.18
N TRP A 262 10.13 5.51 -1.15
CA TRP A 262 9.12 4.97 -2.07
C TRP A 262 9.07 3.44 -2.10
N PHE A 263 10.21 2.77 -1.97
CA PHE A 263 10.29 1.33 -1.81
C PHE A 263 9.98 0.89 -0.37
N GLY A 264 10.24 1.76 0.62
CA GLY A 264 10.23 1.45 2.05
C GLY A 264 8.94 1.68 2.83
N SER A 265 8.96 1.08 4.03
CA SER A 265 7.95 0.95 5.10
C SER A 265 6.54 0.48 4.71
N ARG A 266 6.16 -0.72 5.17
CA ARG A 266 4.78 -1.24 5.20
C ARG A 266 3.74 -0.30 5.83
N ASN A 267 4.13 0.81 6.47
CA ASN A 267 3.21 1.84 6.96
C ASN A 267 2.68 2.77 5.85
N THR A 268 3.38 2.97 4.74
CA THR A 268 2.85 3.72 3.57
C THR A 268 1.76 2.91 2.85
N TRP A 269 1.87 1.58 2.87
CA TRP A 269 0.87 0.65 2.33
C TRP A 269 -0.53 0.79 2.96
N ARG A 270 -0.61 1.39 4.15
CA ARG A 270 -1.90 1.68 4.81
C ARG A 270 -2.72 2.75 4.09
N TYR A 271 -2.09 3.54 3.24
CA TYR A 271 -2.67 4.70 2.55
C TYR A 271 -2.63 4.60 1.02
N THR A 272 -1.74 3.76 0.45
CA THR A 272 -1.61 3.60 -1.02
C THR A 272 -2.60 2.61 -1.64
N GLY A 273 -3.31 1.81 -0.83
CA GLY A 273 -4.22 0.77 -1.33
C GLY A 273 -3.48 -0.45 -1.93
N ASP A 274 -4.19 -1.25 -2.72
CA ASP A 274 -3.65 -2.43 -3.41
C ASP A 274 -2.84 -2.00 -4.65
N VAL A 275 -1.57 -1.65 -4.45
CA VAL A 275 -0.65 -1.27 -5.53
C VAL A 275 0.12 -2.49 -6.06
N ASP A 276 0.07 -2.71 -7.38
CA ASP A 276 0.74 -3.84 -8.02
C ASP A 276 2.22 -3.57 -8.31
N ARG A 277 3.06 -3.63 -7.26
CA ARG A 277 4.52 -3.49 -7.38
C ARG A 277 5.13 -4.51 -8.35
N LYS A 278 4.60 -5.74 -8.36
CA LYS A 278 5.09 -6.81 -9.24
C LYS A 278 4.78 -6.48 -10.71
N GLY A 279 3.58 -5.98 -10.99
CA GLY A 279 3.19 -5.47 -12.30
C GLY A 279 4.03 -4.28 -12.74
N TRP A 280 4.25 -3.31 -11.85
CA TRP A 280 5.09 -2.13 -12.10
C TRP A 280 6.53 -2.51 -12.49
N ALA A 281 7.15 -3.44 -11.76
CA ALA A 281 8.52 -3.89 -12.06
C ALA A 281 8.65 -4.48 -13.48
N GLY A 282 7.59 -5.10 -14.01
CA GLY A 282 7.55 -5.56 -15.40
C GLY A 282 7.62 -4.43 -16.44
N ALA A 283 7.31 -3.18 -16.07
CA ALA A 283 7.34 -2.00 -16.94
C ALA A 283 8.65 -1.19 -16.86
N LEU A 284 9.63 -1.65 -16.05
CA LEU A 284 10.95 -1.01 -15.91
C LEU A 284 11.70 -0.77 -17.24
N PRO A 285 11.63 -1.64 -18.27
CA PRO A 285 12.31 -1.37 -19.53
C PRO A 285 11.87 -0.05 -20.18
N GLY A 286 10.57 0.22 -20.22
CA GLY A 286 10.04 1.47 -20.79
C GLY A 286 10.41 2.69 -19.96
N LEU A 287 10.37 2.59 -18.63
CA LEU A 287 10.74 3.68 -17.72
C LEU A 287 12.24 4.01 -17.81
N THR A 288 13.10 3.00 -17.82
CA THR A 288 14.55 3.22 -17.93
C THR A 288 14.96 3.72 -19.31
N ALA A 289 14.27 3.31 -20.38
CA ALA A 289 14.45 3.89 -21.71
C ALA A 289 14.12 5.39 -21.69
N ALA A 290 12.94 5.79 -21.18
CA ALA A 290 12.55 7.19 -21.09
C ALA A 290 13.52 8.02 -20.23
N LEU A 291 14.05 7.47 -19.12
CA LEU A 291 15.08 8.12 -18.32
C LEU A 291 16.39 8.32 -19.09
N ARG A 292 16.81 7.35 -19.91
CA ARG A 292 18.00 7.49 -20.76
C ARG A 292 17.78 8.54 -21.85
N ASP A 293 16.60 8.58 -22.46
CA ASP A 293 16.25 9.54 -23.52
C ASP A 293 16.31 11.00 -23.04
N VAL A 294 15.96 11.25 -21.77
CA VAL A 294 16.08 12.58 -21.14
C VAL A 294 17.48 12.84 -20.54
N GLY A 295 18.46 11.98 -20.80
CA GLY A 295 19.84 12.12 -20.32
C GLY A 295 20.06 11.74 -18.85
N ALA A 296 19.12 11.04 -18.22
CA ALA A 296 19.13 10.66 -16.81
C ALA A 296 19.52 9.18 -16.58
N ALA A 297 20.55 8.69 -17.27
CA ALA A 297 20.99 7.29 -17.18
C ALA A 297 21.42 6.86 -15.76
N ALA A 298 22.01 7.77 -14.96
CA ALA A 298 22.37 7.50 -13.57
C ALA A 298 21.13 7.18 -12.71
N ILE A 299 20.01 7.88 -12.95
CA ILE A 299 18.74 7.64 -12.26
C ILE A 299 18.20 6.25 -12.58
N ALA A 300 18.25 5.86 -13.86
CA ALA A 300 17.87 4.51 -14.26
C ALA A 300 18.70 3.46 -13.50
N GLY A 301 20.01 3.68 -13.34
CA GLY A 301 20.88 2.81 -12.54
C GLY A 301 20.46 2.72 -11.07
N TRP A 302 20.19 3.85 -10.41
CA TRP A 302 19.75 3.86 -9.00
C TRP A 302 18.39 3.20 -8.80
N LEU A 303 17.45 3.45 -9.71
CA LEU A 303 16.13 2.82 -9.69
C LEU A 303 16.25 1.30 -9.86
N LEU A 304 17.04 0.83 -10.81
CA LEU A 304 17.26 -0.61 -11.02
C LEU A 304 17.92 -1.27 -9.81
N ALA A 305 18.89 -0.60 -9.18
CA ALA A 305 19.53 -1.10 -7.97
C ALA A 305 18.53 -1.23 -6.79
N ALA A 306 17.65 -0.22 -6.60
CA ALA A 306 16.60 -0.29 -5.59
C ALA A 306 15.56 -1.38 -5.88
N SER A 307 15.17 -1.54 -7.16
CA SER A 307 14.30 -2.63 -7.60
C SER A 307 14.92 -4.00 -7.37
N TRP A 308 16.22 -4.15 -7.61
CA TRP A 308 16.94 -5.39 -7.33
C TRP A 308 16.99 -5.69 -5.84
N HIS A 309 17.32 -4.72 -5.00
CA HIS A 309 17.35 -4.91 -3.54
C HIS A 309 16.01 -5.44 -3.01
N TRP A 310 14.88 -4.87 -3.45
CA TRP A 310 13.55 -5.37 -3.10
C TRP A 310 13.31 -6.82 -3.59
N LEU A 311 13.65 -7.13 -4.84
CA LEU A 311 13.43 -8.47 -5.40
C LEU A 311 14.31 -9.53 -4.74
N ASP A 312 15.58 -9.22 -4.48
CA ASP A 312 16.52 -10.11 -3.80
C ASP A 312 16.05 -10.41 -2.36
N ASP A 313 15.57 -9.40 -1.63
CA ASP A 313 14.97 -9.59 -0.31
C ASP A 313 13.75 -10.52 -0.34
N ASP A 314 12.84 -10.33 -1.31
CA ASP A 314 11.68 -11.20 -1.49
C ASP A 314 12.09 -12.64 -1.90
N ILE A 315 13.05 -12.81 -2.83
CA ILE A 315 13.58 -14.12 -3.20
C ILE A 315 14.15 -14.83 -1.97
N ARG A 316 15.02 -14.16 -1.21
CA ARG A 316 15.64 -14.67 0.01
C ARG A 316 14.61 -15.04 1.07
N LEU A 317 13.58 -14.21 1.26
CA LEU A 317 12.47 -14.46 2.17
C LEU A 317 11.73 -15.74 1.77
N TRP A 318 11.32 -15.87 0.51
CA TRP A 318 10.51 -16.98 0.06
C TRP A 318 11.28 -18.29 -0.05
N LEU A 319 12.57 -18.25 -0.40
CA LEU A 319 13.44 -19.42 -0.39
C LEU A 319 13.53 -20.06 1.01
N ARG A 320 13.55 -19.24 2.07
CA ARG A 320 13.54 -19.69 3.48
C ARG A 320 12.15 -20.08 4.00
N TYR A 321 11.08 -19.88 3.22
CA TYR A 321 9.72 -20.11 3.71
C TYR A 321 9.43 -21.61 3.88
N PRO A 322 8.88 -22.07 5.03
CA PRO A 322 8.77 -23.50 5.32
C PRO A 322 7.84 -24.30 4.41
N SER A 323 6.76 -23.66 3.91
CA SER A 323 5.75 -24.33 3.10
C SER A 323 6.20 -24.40 1.62
N PRO A 324 6.47 -25.60 1.05
CA PRO A 324 6.96 -25.70 -0.33
C PRO A 324 5.97 -25.17 -1.36
N ALA A 325 4.66 -25.38 -1.11
CA ALA A 325 3.61 -24.89 -2.00
C ALA A 325 3.52 -23.36 -1.99
N ALA A 326 3.64 -22.74 -0.81
CA ALA A 326 3.63 -21.28 -0.70
C ALA A 326 4.90 -20.68 -1.30
N ARG A 327 6.07 -21.26 -0.99
CA ARG A 327 7.37 -20.88 -1.56
C ARG A 327 7.33 -20.88 -3.09
N ARG A 328 6.93 -21.99 -3.71
CA ARG A 328 6.84 -22.10 -5.18
C ARG A 328 5.88 -21.09 -5.78
N LYS A 329 4.69 -20.92 -5.18
CA LYS A 329 3.71 -19.93 -5.64
C LYS A 329 4.29 -18.51 -5.62
N GLN A 330 4.85 -18.12 -4.47
CA GLN A 330 5.35 -16.76 -4.28
C GLN A 330 6.58 -16.45 -5.12
N LEU A 331 7.52 -17.39 -5.25
CA LEU A 331 8.67 -17.26 -6.15
C LEU A 331 8.22 -17.15 -7.62
N ALA A 332 7.21 -17.93 -8.04
CA ALA A 332 6.70 -17.84 -9.41
C ALA A 332 6.12 -16.46 -9.74
N GLU A 333 5.47 -15.81 -8.77
CA GLU A 333 4.95 -14.44 -8.92
C GLU A 333 6.07 -13.39 -9.11
N LEU A 334 7.33 -13.69 -8.72
CA LEU A 334 8.48 -12.81 -8.94
C LEU A 334 9.07 -12.92 -10.35
N GLY A 335 8.66 -13.90 -11.15
CA GLY A 335 9.24 -14.14 -12.47
C GLY A 335 9.10 -12.96 -13.44
N LYS A 336 7.90 -12.40 -13.59
CA LYS A 336 7.65 -11.25 -14.47
C LYS A 336 8.40 -9.98 -14.01
N PRO A 337 8.40 -9.60 -12.71
CA PRO A 337 9.27 -8.55 -12.18
C PRO A 337 10.75 -8.74 -12.53
N LEU A 338 11.29 -9.93 -12.30
CA LEU A 338 12.70 -10.24 -12.57
C LEU A 338 13.02 -10.12 -14.07
N ALA A 339 12.11 -10.54 -14.94
CA ALA A 339 12.30 -10.43 -16.38
C ALA A 339 12.36 -8.97 -16.82
N GLY A 340 11.47 -8.12 -16.31
CA GLY A 340 11.47 -6.68 -16.56
C GLY A 340 12.74 -6.00 -16.04
N LEU A 341 13.16 -6.34 -14.82
CA LEU A 341 14.40 -5.82 -14.22
C LEU A 341 15.63 -6.21 -15.04
N LEU A 342 15.78 -7.49 -15.40
CA LEU A 342 16.96 -7.98 -16.12
C LEU A 342 17.03 -7.39 -17.54
N ALA A 343 15.90 -7.29 -18.23
CA ALA A 343 15.83 -6.63 -19.53
C ALA A 343 16.21 -5.14 -19.45
N ALA A 344 15.79 -4.44 -18.39
CA ALA A 344 16.13 -3.03 -18.19
C ALA A 344 17.60 -2.81 -17.77
N ALA A 345 18.20 -3.80 -17.12
CA ALA A 345 19.59 -3.81 -16.67
C ALA A 345 20.59 -4.37 -17.69
N ASP A 346 20.13 -4.87 -18.85
CA ASP A 346 21.00 -5.50 -19.84
C ASP A 346 22.14 -4.55 -20.29
N GLY A 347 23.32 -5.11 -20.45
CA GLY A 347 24.55 -4.36 -20.72
C GLY A 347 25.13 -3.57 -19.54
N THR A 348 24.56 -3.68 -18.33
CA THR A 348 25.09 -3.04 -17.11
C THR A 348 25.73 -4.04 -16.15
N ALA A 349 26.55 -3.55 -15.20
CA ALA A 349 27.14 -4.39 -14.15
C ALA A 349 26.08 -5.06 -13.25
N LEU A 350 24.91 -4.44 -13.08
CA LEU A 350 23.82 -4.98 -12.28
C LEU A 350 23.25 -6.28 -12.89
N ALA A 351 23.19 -6.40 -14.22
CA ALA A 351 22.73 -7.64 -14.84
C ALA A 351 23.64 -8.83 -14.49
N ALA A 352 24.97 -8.61 -14.47
CA ALA A 352 25.93 -9.63 -14.08
C ALA A 352 25.83 -9.99 -12.58
N GLU A 353 25.58 -9.00 -11.72
CA GLU A 353 25.30 -9.21 -10.29
C GLU A 353 24.06 -10.08 -10.09
N ILE A 354 22.94 -9.75 -10.74
CA ILE A 354 21.68 -10.52 -10.67
C ILE A 354 21.93 -11.97 -11.09
N VAL A 355 22.61 -12.19 -12.22
CA VAL A 355 22.93 -13.54 -12.71
C VAL A 355 23.76 -14.31 -11.68
N THR A 356 24.77 -13.67 -11.10
CA THR A 356 25.66 -14.29 -10.11
C THR A 356 24.87 -14.73 -8.88
N VAL A 357 24.08 -13.84 -8.28
CA VAL A 357 23.28 -14.12 -7.08
C VAL A 357 22.27 -15.24 -7.33
N LEU A 358 21.55 -15.22 -8.45
CA LEU A 358 20.58 -16.27 -8.77
C LEU A 358 21.25 -17.64 -8.93
N ARG A 359 22.47 -17.69 -9.47
CA ARG A 359 23.24 -18.93 -9.63
C ARG A 359 23.79 -19.49 -8.32
N GLU A 360 24.03 -18.65 -7.31
CA GLU A 360 24.50 -19.08 -5.98
C GLU A 360 23.42 -19.82 -5.18
N HIS A 361 22.14 -19.63 -5.52
CA HIS A 361 21.05 -20.34 -4.88
C HIS A 361 20.95 -21.82 -5.30
N GLY A 362 20.37 -22.65 -4.42
CA GLY A 362 20.01 -24.03 -4.72
C GLY A 362 18.81 -24.15 -5.68
N ASP A 363 18.46 -25.37 -6.06
CA ASP A 363 17.50 -25.67 -7.14
C ASP A 363 16.09 -25.06 -6.94
N GLU A 364 15.70 -24.68 -5.72
CA GLU A 364 14.41 -24.02 -5.46
C GLU A 364 14.27 -22.66 -6.16
N VAL A 365 15.37 -21.99 -6.53
CA VAL A 365 15.37 -20.73 -7.30
C VAL A 365 14.81 -20.91 -8.72
N LEU A 366 14.77 -22.15 -9.24
CA LEU A 366 14.11 -22.46 -10.52
C LEU A 366 12.64 -22.03 -10.52
N ALA A 367 11.99 -21.97 -9.36
CA ALA A 367 10.61 -21.55 -9.21
C ALA A 367 10.37 -20.08 -9.62
N CYS A 368 11.37 -19.21 -9.57
CA CYS A 368 11.29 -17.84 -10.12
C CYS A 368 12.01 -17.70 -11.47
N MET A 369 13.14 -18.40 -11.67
CA MET A 369 13.90 -18.32 -12.92
C MET A 369 13.13 -18.87 -14.13
N LEU A 370 12.38 -19.97 -14.00
CA LEU A 370 11.62 -20.52 -15.12
C LEU A 370 10.47 -19.60 -15.55
N PRO A 371 9.60 -19.09 -14.65
CA PRO A 371 8.61 -18.07 -15.02
C PRO A 371 9.23 -16.78 -15.56
N MET A 372 10.40 -16.36 -15.05
CA MET A 372 11.14 -15.21 -15.59
C MET A 372 11.55 -15.43 -17.04
N LEU A 373 12.20 -16.55 -17.36
CA LEU A 373 12.58 -16.87 -18.74
C LEU A 373 11.36 -16.99 -19.66
N ARG A 374 10.24 -17.53 -19.15
CA ARG A 374 8.96 -17.57 -19.90
C ARG A 374 8.41 -16.18 -20.20
N ALA A 375 8.52 -15.25 -19.25
CA ALA A 375 8.05 -13.87 -19.40
C ALA A 375 8.95 -13.06 -20.33
N ALA A 376 10.27 -13.28 -20.28
CA ALA A 376 11.25 -12.59 -21.13
C ALA A 376 11.16 -13.06 -22.60
N GLY A 377 11.02 -14.37 -22.82
CA GLY A 377 11.16 -14.98 -24.14
C GLY A 377 12.60 -14.99 -24.65
N PRO A 378 12.90 -15.74 -25.73
CA PRO A 378 14.23 -15.78 -26.32
C PRO A 378 14.58 -14.46 -27.00
N GLY A 379 15.86 -14.09 -26.96
CA GLY A 379 16.37 -12.86 -27.56
C GLY A 379 17.88 -12.69 -27.32
N PRO A 380 18.51 -11.65 -27.87
CA PRO A 380 19.97 -11.47 -27.87
C PRO A 380 20.57 -11.04 -26.52
N SER A 381 19.96 -11.43 -25.41
CA SER A 381 20.35 -11.00 -24.06
C SER A 381 21.28 -12.04 -23.41
N ALA A 382 22.56 -11.71 -23.30
CA ALA A 382 23.56 -12.60 -22.71
C ALA A 382 23.23 -13.04 -21.26
N PRO A 383 22.73 -12.16 -20.36
CA PRO A 383 22.31 -12.56 -19.02
C PRO A 383 21.19 -13.61 -19.02
N LEU A 384 20.19 -13.45 -19.91
CA LEU A 384 19.07 -14.39 -20.02
C LEU A 384 19.52 -15.73 -20.58
N GLU A 385 20.38 -15.74 -21.60
CA GLU A 385 20.97 -16.97 -22.12
C GLU A 385 21.79 -17.74 -21.08
N GLU A 386 22.56 -17.03 -20.26
CA GLU A 386 23.35 -17.63 -19.19
C GLU A 386 22.46 -18.32 -18.14
N LEU A 387 21.38 -17.64 -17.74
CA LEU A 387 20.39 -18.19 -16.80
C LEU A 387 19.59 -19.34 -17.43
N ALA A 388 19.31 -19.30 -18.74
CA ALA A 388 18.69 -20.41 -19.45
C ALA A 388 19.58 -21.66 -19.45
N ARG A 389 20.88 -21.49 -19.73
CA ARG A 389 21.88 -22.59 -19.64
C ARG A 389 22.00 -23.12 -18.20
N ASP A 390 21.95 -22.25 -17.19
CA ASP A 390 21.95 -22.68 -15.78
C ASP A 390 20.69 -23.50 -15.42
N CYS A 391 19.52 -23.03 -15.82
CA CYS A 391 18.27 -23.78 -15.69
C CYS A 391 18.35 -25.15 -16.37
N GLU A 392 18.87 -25.21 -17.60
CA GLU A 392 19.04 -26.46 -18.34
C GLU A 392 19.96 -27.44 -17.60
N ARG A 393 21.11 -26.98 -17.10
CA ARG A 393 22.04 -27.81 -16.31
C ARG A 393 21.36 -28.38 -15.06
N ARG A 394 20.67 -27.54 -14.29
CA ARG A 394 19.97 -27.97 -13.06
C ARG A 394 18.85 -28.95 -13.36
N LEU A 395 18.02 -28.66 -14.36
CA LEU A 395 16.92 -29.53 -14.76
C LEU A 395 17.44 -30.88 -15.28
N THR A 396 18.53 -30.89 -16.05
CA THR A 396 19.20 -32.12 -16.49
C THR A 396 19.70 -32.94 -15.31
N ALA A 397 20.31 -32.28 -14.32
CA ALA A 397 20.74 -32.95 -13.10
C ALA A 397 19.56 -33.52 -12.30
N ILE A 398 18.43 -32.81 -12.23
CA ILE A 398 17.21 -33.26 -11.54
C ILE A 398 16.58 -34.45 -12.27
N THR A 399 16.41 -34.36 -13.59
CA THR A 399 15.78 -35.43 -14.40
C THR A 399 16.68 -36.64 -14.56
N GLY A 400 18.00 -36.49 -14.39
CA GLY A 400 18.98 -37.57 -14.40
C GLY A 400 19.09 -38.38 -13.10
N ARG A 401 18.56 -37.87 -11.96
CA ARG A 401 18.54 -38.64 -10.69
C ARG A 401 17.70 -39.91 -10.87
N PRO A 402 18.05 -41.08 -10.29
CA PRO A 402 17.18 -42.25 -10.34
C PRO A 402 15.81 -41.96 -9.73
N ALA A 403 14.76 -42.65 -10.19
CA ALA A 403 13.47 -42.57 -9.52
C ALA A 403 13.60 -43.11 -8.09
N ARG A 404 12.88 -42.51 -7.13
CA ARG A 404 12.76 -43.04 -5.77
C ARG A 404 12.36 -44.51 -5.82
N ALA A 405 13.08 -45.35 -5.07
CA ALA A 405 12.76 -46.75 -4.90
C ALA A 405 11.46 -46.91 -4.09
N ASP A 406 10.67 -47.95 -4.38
CA ASP A 406 9.35 -48.18 -3.76
C ASP A 406 9.42 -48.40 -2.23
N ASP A 407 10.60 -48.77 -1.72
CA ASP A 407 10.91 -48.97 -0.31
C ASP A 407 11.53 -47.74 0.38
N ASP A 408 11.72 -46.62 -0.34
CA ASP A 408 12.32 -45.41 0.21
C ASP A 408 11.26 -44.41 0.69
N TRP A 409 10.86 -44.52 1.95
CA TRP A 409 9.91 -43.62 2.59
C TRP A 409 10.58 -42.40 3.24
N SER A 410 11.84 -42.10 2.95
CA SER A 410 12.47 -40.90 3.51
C SER A 410 11.77 -39.62 3.04
N VAL A 411 11.43 -38.72 3.97
CA VAL A 411 10.79 -37.44 3.70
C VAL A 411 11.80 -36.32 3.92
N PRO A 412 12.20 -35.58 2.86
CA PRO A 412 13.10 -34.45 3.02
C PRO A 412 12.47 -33.36 3.91
N TRP A 413 13.15 -33.03 5.00
CA TRP A 413 12.75 -31.97 5.91
C TRP A 413 13.99 -31.24 6.44
N SER A 414 14.00 -29.91 6.31
CA SER A 414 15.10 -29.04 6.73
C SER A 414 15.17 -28.83 8.26
N GLY A 415 14.39 -29.58 9.02
CA GLY A 415 14.29 -29.46 10.48
C GLY A 415 13.22 -28.48 10.96
N GLY A 416 12.89 -28.60 12.24
CA GLY A 416 11.93 -27.75 12.95
C GLY A 416 12.64 -26.72 13.84
N CYS A 417 12.09 -26.43 15.02
CA CYS A 417 12.67 -25.44 15.94
C CYS A 417 13.94 -25.90 16.69
N GLY A 418 14.55 -27.02 16.29
CA GLY A 418 15.76 -27.56 16.93
C GLY A 418 15.54 -28.20 18.31
N CYS A 419 14.30 -28.34 18.77
CA CYS A 419 14.00 -29.03 20.02
C CYS A 419 14.11 -30.56 19.87
N GLU A 420 14.19 -31.27 20.99
CA GLU A 420 14.20 -32.74 21.05
C GLU A 420 13.09 -33.38 20.21
N LEU A 421 11.86 -32.84 20.27
CA LEU A 421 10.73 -33.34 19.48
C LEU A 421 10.95 -33.18 17.96
N CYS A 422 11.57 -32.07 17.55
CA CYS A 422 11.92 -31.88 16.14
C CYS A 422 13.08 -32.79 15.73
N GLY A 423 13.99 -33.14 16.65
CA GLY A 423 15.02 -34.15 16.44
C GLY A 423 14.41 -35.52 16.14
N THR A 424 13.58 -36.05 17.04
CA THR A 424 12.92 -37.36 16.86
C THR A 424 12.01 -37.39 15.62
N LEU A 425 11.26 -36.32 15.36
CA LEU A 425 10.48 -36.22 14.11
C LEU A 425 11.41 -36.27 12.88
N GLY A 426 12.57 -35.62 12.95
CA GLY A 426 13.56 -35.61 11.86
C GLY A 426 14.14 -36.99 11.59
N GLU A 427 14.50 -37.73 12.64
CA GLU A 427 14.97 -39.12 12.56
C GLU A 427 13.92 -40.03 11.90
N PHE A 428 12.67 -39.97 12.37
CA PHE A 428 11.56 -40.71 11.76
C PHE A 428 11.38 -40.35 10.28
N LEU A 429 11.44 -39.06 9.93
CA LEU A 429 11.30 -38.64 8.54
C LEU A 429 12.47 -39.09 7.67
N ALA A 430 13.69 -39.12 8.21
CA ALA A 430 14.89 -39.53 7.48
C ALA A 430 14.94 -41.06 7.23
N ASP A 431 14.32 -41.86 8.10
CA ASP A 431 14.30 -43.31 7.94
C ASP A 431 13.59 -43.76 6.65
N ARG A 432 14.18 -44.72 5.92
CA ARG A 432 13.65 -45.22 4.65
C ARG A 432 12.57 -46.27 4.84
N GLY A 433 12.68 -47.12 5.87
CA GLY A 433 11.77 -48.25 6.12
C GLY A 433 10.66 -47.95 7.12
N GLU A 434 10.89 -47.02 8.07
CA GLU A 434 9.91 -46.69 9.10
C GLU A 434 8.78 -45.84 8.52
N ARG A 435 7.62 -46.46 8.33
CA ARG A 435 6.43 -45.81 7.75
C ARG A 435 5.49 -45.22 8.81
N MET A 436 5.54 -45.75 10.02
CA MET A 436 4.63 -45.38 11.10
C MET A 436 5.41 -45.22 12.40
N LEU A 437 5.21 -44.08 13.06
CA LEU A 437 5.76 -43.80 14.38
C LEU A 437 4.61 -43.67 15.38
N GLU A 438 4.64 -44.51 16.40
CA GLU A 438 3.74 -44.45 17.55
C GLU A 438 4.44 -43.73 18.69
N TRP A 439 3.98 -42.51 19.01
CA TRP A 439 4.69 -41.64 19.94
C TRP A 439 3.82 -41.17 21.13
N PRO A 440 3.95 -41.83 22.31
CA PRO A 440 3.27 -41.41 23.53
C PRO A 440 3.74 -40.03 23.99
N LEU A 441 2.86 -39.04 23.97
CA LEU A 441 3.22 -37.64 24.23
C LEU A 441 2.09 -36.93 24.96
N ALA A 442 2.42 -36.05 25.91
CA ALA A 442 1.45 -35.14 26.51
C ALA A 442 0.85 -34.15 25.48
N GLU A 443 -0.31 -33.58 25.76
CA GLU A 443 -1.09 -32.79 24.78
C GLU A 443 -0.32 -31.61 24.17
N GLY A 444 0.38 -30.82 24.99
CA GLY A 444 1.19 -29.69 24.49
C GLY A 444 2.28 -30.13 23.51
N ARG A 445 2.96 -31.25 23.81
CA ARG A 445 3.99 -31.84 22.93
C ARG A 445 3.37 -32.34 21.62
N ARG A 446 2.20 -33.01 21.68
CA ARG A 446 1.47 -33.42 20.47
C ARG A 446 1.06 -32.22 19.61
N LYS A 447 0.57 -31.13 20.22
CA LYS A 447 0.17 -29.90 19.50
C LYS A 447 1.36 -29.28 18.75
N HIS A 448 2.53 -29.27 19.37
CA HIS A 448 3.76 -28.80 18.73
C HIS A 448 4.13 -29.62 17.48
N VAL A 449 4.21 -30.95 17.60
CA VAL A 449 4.55 -31.85 16.48
C VAL A 449 3.54 -31.71 15.33
N LYS A 450 2.23 -31.68 15.64
CA LYS A 450 1.18 -31.43 14.64
C LYS A 450 1.36 -30.09 13.93
N GLY A 451 1.75 -29.05 14.67
CA GLY A 451 2.05 -27.73 14.12
C GLY A 451 3.19 -27.77 13.11
N GLN A 452 4.28 -28.51 13.40
CA GLN A 452 5.40 -28.69 12.47
C GLN A 452 4.98 -29.43 11.20
N VAL A 453 4.27 -30.57 11.35
CA VAL A 453 3.76 -31.36 10.21
C VAL A 453 2.86 -30.51 9.29
N SER A 454 1.93 -29.76 9.88
CA SER A 454 0.98 -28.93 9.13
C SER A 454 1.65 -27.71 8.48
N SER A 455 2.54 -27.01 9.19
CA SER A 455 3.21 -25.80 8.67
C SER A 455 4.18 -26.10 7.53
N ALA A 456 4.96 -27.17 7.65
CA ALA A 456 5.84 -27.66 6.58
C ALA A 456 5.09 -28.46 5.49
N LYS A 457 3.79 -28.72 5.67
CA LYS A 457 2.95 -29.54 4.78
C LYS A 457 3.57 -30.89 4.44
N LEU A 458 4.15 -31.55 5.44
CA LEU A 458 4.81 -32.84 5.26
C LEU A 458 3.80 -33.89 4.74
N PRO A 459 4.21 -34.85 3.89
CA PRO A 459 3.38 -35.95 3.41
C PRO A 459 3.16 -37.02 4.50
N VAL A 460 2.78 -36.58 5.70
CA VAL A 460 2.56 -37.41 6.88
C VAL A 460 1.15 -37.14 7.42
N LYS A 461 0.36 -38.20 7.57
CA LYS A 461 -0.91 -38.16 8.29
C LYS A 461 -0.63 -38.28 9.78
N TYR A 462 -1.41 -37.60 10.62
CA TYR A 462 -1.36 -37.78 12.05
C TYR A 462 -2.72 -38.10 12.65
N GLU A 463 -2.74 -38.98 13.64
CA GLU A 463 -3.91 -39.38 14.40
C GLU A 463 -3.57 -39.46 15.90
N VAL A 464 -4.56 -39.38 16.77
CA VAL A 464 -4.35 -39.53 18.22
C VAL A 464 -5.11 -40.74 18.71
N TRP A 465 -4.37 -41.78 19.11
CA TRP A 465 -4.92 -42.95 19.76
C TRP A 465 -5.13 -42.65 21.24
N ARG A 466 -6.39 -42.68 21.67
CA ARG A 466 -6.80 -42.35 23.04
C ARG A 466 -6.83 -43.59 23.93
N PHE A 467 -5.70 -44.29 24.00
CA PHE A 467 -5.52 -45.46 24.86
C PHE A 467 -4.32 -45.24 25.78
N GLY A 468 -4.53 -45.33 27.10
CA GLY A 468 -3.51 -45.03 28.12
C GLY A 468 -3.22 -43.53 28.31
N SER A 469 -2.48 -43.19 29.36
CA SER A 469 -1.98 -41.83 29.60
C SER A 469 -0.45 -41.87 29.68
N PRO A 470 0.28 -41.10 28.87
CA PRO A 470 -0.20 -40.12 27.88
C PRO A 470 -0.76 -40.76 26.59
N HIS A 471 -1.76 -40.12 25.94
CA HIS A 471 -2.26 -40.57 24.62
C HIS A 471 -1.14 -40.57 23.56
N THR A 472 -1.21 -41.53 22.64
CA THR A 472 -0.23 -41.73 21.56
C THR A 472 -0.56 -40.89 20.33
N LEU A 473 0.41 -40.12 19.85
CA LEU A 473 0.37 -39.50 18.52
C LEU A 473 0.92 -40.50 17.52
N VAL A 474 0.10 -40.92 16.57
CA VAL A 474 0.51 -41.79 15.48
C VAL A 474 0.78 -40.94 14.25
N LEU A 475 1.99 -41.05 13.72
CA LEU A 475 2.41 -40.41 12.47
C LEU A 475 2.56 -41.49 11.40
N THR A 476 1.99 -41.28 10.23
CA THR A 476 2.07 -42.24 9.12
C THR A 476 2.50 -41.52 7.85
N LYS A 477 3.62 -41.95 7.27
CA LYS A 477 4.07 -41.46 5.95
C LYS A 477 3.10 -41.93 4.87
N THR A 478 2.79 -41.06 3.94
CA THR A 478 1.74 -41.28 2.94
C THR A 478 2.32 -41.38 1.52
N ASP A 479 1.59 -42.04 0.62
CA ASP A 479 1.96 -42.15 -0.81
C ASP A 479 2.07 -40.79 -1.52
N GLU A 480 1.56 -39.73 -0.89
CA GLU A 480 1.73 -38.36 -1.35
C GLU A 480 3.21 -38.00 -1.56
N LEU A 481 4.15 -38.61 -0.81
CA LEU A 481 5.58 -38.49 -1.04
C LEU A 481 5.96 -38.86 -2.49
N PHE A 482 5.59 -40.07 -2.93
CA PHE A 482 5.89 -40.58 -4.27
C PHE A 482 5.15 -39.77 -5.35
N ARG A 483 3.88 -39.42 -5.13
CA ARG A 483 3.11 -38.59 -6.07
C ARG A 483 3.75 -37.21 -6.28
N ARG A 484 4.23 -36.57 -5.20
CA ARG A 484 4.92 -35.27 -5.27
C ARG A 484 6.23 -35.36 -6.03
N GLU A 485 7.02 -36.41 -5.80
CA GLU A 485 8.30 -36.58 -6.50
C GLU A 485 8.10 -36.90 -7.99
N ALA A 486 7.18 -37.82 -8.32
CA ALA A 486 6.82 -38.12 -9.70
C ALA A 486 6.30 -36.87 -10.44
N LYS A 487 5.47 -36.05 -9.78
CA LYS A 487 5.01 -34.77 -10.32
C LYS A 487 6.17 -33.79 -10.53
N ALA A 488 7.04 -33.61 -9.53
CA ALA A 488 8.19 -32.71 -9.64
C ALA A 488 9.13 -33.12 -10.78
N ARG A 489 9.35 -34.42 -10.98
CA ARG A 489 10.13 -34.95 -12.11
C ARG A 489 9.46 -34.66 -13.45
N LYS A 490 8.15 -34.90 -13.55
CA LYS A 490 7.37 -34.60 -14.77
C LYS A 490 7.42 -33.11 -15.11
N ASP A 491 7.23 -32.24 -14.12
CA ASP A 491 7.28 -30.78 -14.28
C ASP A 491 8.70 -30.32 -14.70
N ALA A 492 9.75 -30.94 -14.15
CA ALA A 492 11.13 -30.68 -14.52
C ALA A 492 11.43 -31.12 -15.96
N THR A 493 10.99 -32.32 -16.38
CA THR A 493 11.14 -32.79 -17.77
C THR A 493 10.42 -31.87 -18.74
N ALA A 494 9.17 -31.50 -18.46
CA ALA A 494 8.42 -30.57 -19.32
C ALA A 494 9.09 -29.18 -19.41
N SER A 495 9.71 -28.71 -18.33
CA SER A 495 10.47 -27.46 -18.33
C SER A 495 11.77 -27.56 -19.13
N LEU A 496 12.45 -28.71 -19.08
CA LEU A 496 13.66 -28.99 -19.85
C LEU A 496 13.36 -29.08 -21.35
N GLU A 497 12.29 -29.79 -21.72
CA GLU A 497 11.81 -29.86 -23.11
C GLU A 497 11.44 -28.48 -23.65
N TRP A 498 10.76 -27.65 -22.85
CA TRP A 498 10.45 -26.28 -23.22
C TRP A 498 11.70 -25.42 -23.43
N LEU A 499 12.71 -25.50 -22.53
CA LEU A 499 13.97 -24.78 -22.70
C LEU A 499 14.68 -25.21 -23.98
N ALA A 500 14.75 -26.51 -24.24
CA ALA A 500 15.36 -27.05 -25.45
C ALA A 500 14.64 -26.58 -26.73
N ALA A 501 13.32 -26.40 -26.68
CA ALA A 501 12.53 -25.96 -27.83
C ALA A 501 12.56 -24.45 -28.09
N GLN A 502 12.83 -23.62 -27.07
CA GLN A 502 12.69 -22.16 -27.17
C GLN A 502 14.02 -21.39 -27.02
N TRP A 503 15.01 -21.96 -26.34
CA TRP A 503 16.25 -21.28 -25.95
C TRP A 503 17.51 -21.93 -26.54
N ARG A 504 17.40 -23.07 -27.22
CA ARG A 504 18.51 -23.61 -28.03
C ARG A 504 18.43 -22.99 -29.42
N HIS A 505 19.44 -22.20 -29.77
CA HIS A 505 19.76 -21.81 -31.13
C HIS A 505 20.66 -22.84 -31.80
#